data_AF-A0A7S0CET1-F1
#
_entry.id   AF-A0A7S0CET1-F1
#
_cell.length_a   1.000
_cell.length_b   1.000
_cell.length_c   1.000
_cell.angle_alpha   90.00
_cell.angle_beta   90.00
_cell.angle_gamma   90.00
#
_symmetry.space_group_name_H-M   'P 1'
#
loop_
_entity.id
_entity.type
_entity.pdbx_description
1 polymer ?
#
loop_
_entity_poly.entity_id
_entity_poly.type
_entity_poly.pdbx_seq_one_letter_code
_entity_poly.pdbx_strand_id
1 'polypeptide(L)'
;ENLRLYLPRGNRAAMRRDVLTWGKDCQDTLLEFQEIIDSGAAEDDGGGEITNDGNDEDEWDDFCGGADQYSPSELPVAVAAHRILKCSRGTLMVALHAMEAGGEAVLATNDEERQHAILAWIARLHNLTTVVGEGVTELGFVLYPPLNYPQLATQLQAQTDAIRNATTCILSAVDGDVPRATEKLTNTIEEAEPVIYVRLALHPT
;
A
#
# COMPACT_ATOMS: atom_id res chain seq x y z
N GLU A 1 -26.22 14.91 -25.02
CA GLU A 1 -25.18 14.24 -25.85
C GLU A 1 -24.95 12.84 -25.30
N ASN A 2 -24.76 11.84 -26.17
CA ASN A 2 -24.73 10.42 -25.82
C ASN A 2 -23.54 10.04 -24.91
N LEU A 3 -23.76 10.00 -23.58
CA LEU A 3 -22.79 9.50 -22.59
C LEU A 3 -22.43 8.01 -22.80
N ARG A 4 -23.24 7.25 -23.55
CA ARG A 4 -22.95 5.88 -23.98
C ARG A 4 -21.71 5.75 -24.87
N LEU A 5 -21.19 6.85 -25.43
CA LEU A 5 -19.97 6.86 -26.24
C LEU A 5 -18.69 7.11 -25.42
N TYR A 6 -18.78 7.52 -24.15
CA TYR A 6 -17.62 8.00 -23.38
C TYR A 6 -17.01 7.01 -22.38
N LEU A 7 -17.60 5.84 -22.20
CA LEU A 7 -16.84 4.68 -21.76
C LEU A 7 -16.82 3.65 -22.89
N PRO A 8 -15.85 3.76 -23.82
CA PRO A 8 -15.44 2.58 -24.57
C PRO A 8 -15.17 1.48 -23.55
N ARG A 9 -15.58 0.24 -23.84
CA ARG A 9 -15.19 -0.94 -23.04
C ARG A 9 -13.67 -0.98 -22.72
N GLY A 10 -12.86 -0.28 -23.52
CA GLY A 10 -11.44 -0.01 -23.29
C GLY A 10 -11.11 0.77 -22.01
N ASN A 11 -11.92 1.73 -21.55
CA ASN A 11 -11.63 2.51 -20.34
C ASN A 11 -11.81 1.68 -19.06
N ARG A 12 -12.87 0.87 -18.98
CA ARG A 12 -13.04 -0.08 -17.85
C ARG A 12 -11.90 -1.10 -17.79
N ALA A 13 -11.50 -1.64 -18.96
CA ALA A 13 -10.39 -2.58 -19.03
C ALA A 13 -9.04 -1.93 -18.68
N ALA A 14 -8.81 -0.68 -19.11
CA ALA A 14 -7.62 0.07 -18.75
C ALA A 14 -7.55 0.33 -17.24
N MET A 15 -8.62 0.88 -16.64
CA MET A 15 -8.68 1.13 -15.19
C MET A 15 -8.49 -0.15 -14.38
N ARG A 16 -9.12 -1.25 -14.79
CA ARG A 16 -8.93 -2.56 -14.16
C ARG A 16 -7.48 -3.02 -14.24
N ARG A 17 -6.85 -2.90 -15.42
CA ARG A 17 -5.45 -3.27 -15.62
C ARG A 17 -4.55 -2.45 -14.72
N ASP A 18 -4.74 -1.13 -14.67
CA ASP A 18 -3.89 -0.23 -13.91
C ASP A 18 -3.97 -0.54 -12.41
N VAL A 19 -5.16 -0.76 -11.85
CA VAL A 19 -5.31 -1.18 -10.44
C VAL A 19 -4.72 -2.56 -10.16
N LEU A 20 -4.82 -3.50 -11.09
CA LEU A 20 -4.20 -4.82 -10.95
C LEU A 20 -2.67 -4.75 -11.03
N THR A 21 -2.12 -3.86 -11.85
CA THR A 21 -0.67 -3.58 -11.88
C THR A 21 -0.23 -3.07 -10.52
N TRP A 22 -0.87 -2.03 -9.98
CA TRP A 22 -0.56 -1.53 -8.63
C TRP A 22 -0.76 -2.58 -7.55
N GLY A 23 -1.79 -3.42 -7.67
CA GLY A 23 -2.04 -4.52 -6.74
C GLY A 23 -0.95 -5.59 -6.79
N LYS A 24 -0.36 -5.84 -7.96
CA LYS A 24 0.78 -6.74 -8.13
C LYS A 24 2.05 -6.12 -7.58
N ASP A 25 2.37 -4.88 -7.95
CA ASP A 25 3.56 -4.19 -7.47
C ASP A 25 3.56 -4.12 -5.94
N CYS A 26 2.40 -3.81 -5.34
CA CYS A 26 2.23 -3.86 -3.90
C CYS A 26 2.39 -5.26 -3.29
N GLN A 27 1.97 -6.31 -3.99
CA GLN A 27 2.21 -7.69 -3.55
C GLN A 27 3.69 -8.05 -3.59
N ASP A 28 4.40 -7.61 -4.63
CA ASP A 28 5.83 -7.89 -4.79
C ASP A 28 6.62 -7.16 -3.68
N THR A 29 6.36 -5.87 -3.45
CA THR A 29 6.91 -5.10 -2.31
C THR A 29 6.57 -5.73 -0.96
N LEU A 30 5.36 -6.27 -0.79
CA LEU A 30 4.97 -6.95 0.45
C LEU A 30 5.79 -8.22 0.71
N LEU A 31 6.09 -9.00 -0.33
CA LEU A 31 6.87 -10.23 -0.18
C LEU A 31 8.32 -9.90 0.16
N GLU A 32 8.90 -8.97 -0.59
CA GLU A 32 10.26 -8.47 -0.35
C GLU A 32 10.48 -8.03 1.11
N PHE A 33 9.64 -7.12 1.62
CA PHE A 33 9.81 -6.66 3.00
C PHE A 33 9.38 -7.71 4.04
N GLN A 34 8.55 -8.69 3.68
CA GLN A 34 8.25 -9.81 4.57
C GLN A 34 9.49 -10.70 4.72
N GLU A 35 10.25 -10.93 3.66
CA GLU A 35 11.51 -11.71 3.70
C GLU A 35 12.56 -11.03 4.59
N ILE A 36 12.71 -9.70 4.50
CA ILE A 36 13.60 -8.92 5.37
C ILE A 36 13.13 -8.99 6.83
N ILE A 37 11.83 -8.85 7.09
CA ILE A 37 11.25 -8.96 8.44
C ILE A 37 11.44 -10.35 9.03
N ASP A 38 11.25 -11.40 8.22
CA ASP A 38 11.33 -12.80 8.64
C ASP A 38 12.77 -13.23 8.92
N SER A 39 13.76 -12.56 8.30
CA SER A 39 15.19 -12.72 8.63
C SER A 39 15.52 -12.31 10.07
N GLY A 40 14.64 -11.53 10.72
CA GLY A 40 14.80 -11.11 12.10
C GLY A 40 15.62 -9.83 12.25
N ALA A 41 15.91 -9.48 13.51
CA ALA A 41 16.75 -8.32 13.79
C ALA A 41 18.23 -8.70 13.67
N ALA A 42 19.05 -7.78 13.18
CA ALA A 42 20.50 -7.91 13.20
C ALA A 42 20.97 -8.28 14.61
N GLU A 43 21.78 -9.33 14.72
CA GLU A 43 22.40 -9.69 15.99
C GLU A 43 23.30 -8.53 16.43
N ASP A 44 23.15 -8.09 17.69
CA ASP A 44 24.03 -7.10 18.31
C ASP A 44 25.38 -7.79 18.54
N ASP A 45 26.18 -7.89 17.47
CA ASP A 45 27.41 -8.65 17.49
C ASP A 45 28.45 -7.86 18.29
N GLY A 46 28.41 -8.07 19.60
CA GLY A 46 29.46 -7.70 20.53
C GLY A 46 30.74 -8.49 20.19
N GLY A 47 31.46 -8.04 19.18
CA GLY A 47 32.82 -8.48 18.85
C GLY A 47 32.92 -9.92 18.36
N GLY A 48 32.65 -10.15 17.08
CA GLY A 48 32.91 -11.40 16.37
C GLY A 48 34.09 -11.29 15.39
N GLU A 49 34.98 -12.26 15.43
CA GLU A 49 36.25 -12.39 14.74
C GLU A 49 36.08 -12.52 13.20
N ILE A 50 36.90 -11.82 12.42
CA ILE A 50 36.92 -11.92 10.94
C ILE A 50 37.37 -13.33 10.55
N THR A 51 36.42 -14.25 10.33
CA THR A 51 36.70 -15.51 9.63
C THR A 51 36.50 -15.29 8.14
N ASN A 52 37.62 -15.04 7.47
CA ASN A 52 37.71 -14.95 6.02
C ASN A 52 37.56 -16.36 5.41
N ASP A 53 36.34 -16.79 5.14
CA ASP A 53 36.06 -17.93 4.26
C ASP A 53 35.36 -17.39 3.01
N GLY A 54 36.10 -17.37 1.91
CA GLY A 54 35.70 -16.71 0.67
C GLY A 54 34.58 -17.48 -0.03
N ASN A 55 33.41 -16.86 -0.09
CA ASN A 55 32.33 -17.20 -1.00
C ASN A 55 32.05 -15.97 -1.86
N ASP A 56 32.27 -16.07 -3.18
CA ASP A 56 32.20 -14.95 -4.14
C ASP A 56 30.77 -14.36 -4.30
N GLU A 57 29.74 -14.97 -3.68
CA GLU A 57 28.38 -14.40 -3.60
C GLU A 57 28.28 -13.28 -2.55
N ASP A 58 29.11 -13.34 -1.49
CA ASP A 58 29.12 -12.35 -0.40
C ASP A 58 29.80 -11.04 -0.83
N GLU A 59 30.63 -11.07 -1.88
CA GLU A 59 31.37 -9.90 -2.37
C GLU A 59 30.45 -8.89 -3.09
N TRP A 60 29.33 -9.34 -3.68
CA TRP A 60 28.35 -8.43 -4.29
C TRP A 60 27.43 -7.75 -3.27
N ASP A 61 27.03 -8.47 -2.22
CA ASP A 61 26.21 -7.91 -1.13
C ASP A 61 27.04 -6.95 -0.26
N ASP A 62 28.31 -7.29 0.03
CA ASP A 62 29.25 -6.39 0.72
C ASP A 62 29.65 -5.18 -0.16
N PHE A 63 29.70 -5.34 -1.50
CA PHE A 63 29.88 -4.24 -2.45
C PHE A 63 28.65 -3.30 -2.56
N CYS A 64 27.44 -3.84 -2.37
CA CYS A 64 26.19 -3.06 -2.37
C CYS A 64 25.87 -2.42 -1.01
N GLY A 65 26.55 -2.84 0.08
CA GLY A 65 26.72 -2.09 1.33
C GLY A 65 25.43 -1.72 2.08
N GLY A 66 24.34 -2.44 1.83
CA GLY A 66 23.09 -2.30 2.58
C GLY A 66 23.09 -3.25 3.78
N ALA A 67 22.57 -2.81 4.92
CA ALA A 67 22.21 -3.77 5.96
C ALA A 67 20.98 -4.55 5.48
N ASP A 68 21.10 -5.86 5.30
CA ASP A 68 19.99 -6.72 4.86
C ASP A 68 18.95 -6.97 5.96
N GLN A 69 19.21 -6.49 7.18
CA GLN A 69 18.39 -6.72 8.35
C GLN A 69 18.14 -5.42 9.13
N TYR A 70 16.95 -5.33 9.71
CA TYR A 70 16.60 -4.24 10.61
C TYR A 70 17.36 -4.38 11.95
N SER A 71 17.75 -3.26 12.56
CA SER A 71 18.16 -3.29 13.96
C SER A 71 16.99 -3.72 14.88
N PRO A 72 17.26 -4.18 16.12
CA PRO A 72 16.21 -4.51 17.09
C PRO A 72 15.21 -3.37 17.35
N SER A 73 15.65 -2.11 17.22
CA SER A 73 14.79 -0.92 17.34
C SER A 73 13.92 -0.66 16.10
N GLU A 74 14.42 -0.98 14.91
CA GLU A 74 13.75 -0.72 13.64
C GLU A 74 12.72 -1.81 13.29
N LEU A 75 12.99 -3.07 13.64
CA LEU A 75 12.14 -4.20 13.28
C LEU A 75 10.66 -4.01 13.66
N PRO A 76 10.31 -3.54 14.88
CA PRO A 76 8.90 -3.25 15.21
C PRO A 76 8.26 -2.17 14.34
N VAL A 77 9.04 -1.18 13.89
CA VAL A 77 8.58 -0.10 12.99
C VAL A 77 8.36 -0.65 11.59
N ALA A 78 9.30 -1.45 11.07
CA ALA A 78 9.16 -2.12 9.79
C ALA A 78 7.93 -3.04 9.75
N VAL A 79 7.70 -3.83 10.81
CA VAL A 79 6.49 -4.67 10.96
C VAL A 79 5.21 -3.83 10.94
N ALA A 80 5.20 -2.66 11.57
CA ALA A 80 4.04 -1.76 11.55
C ALA A 80 3.82 -1.13 10.16
N ALA A 81 4.88 -0.66 9.52
CA ALA A 81 4.85 -0.13 8.15
C ALA A 81 4.38 -1.20 7.13
N HIS A 82 4.80 -2.46 7.31
CA HIS A 82 4.36 -3.59 6.50
C HIS A 82 2.85 -3.83 6.59
N ARG A 83 2.23 -3.57 7.75
CA ARG A 83 0.76 -3.63 7.88
C ARG A 83 0.07 -2.54 7.05
N ILE A 84 0.66 -1.35 6.94
CA ILE A 84 0.15 -0.29 6.06
C ILE A 84 0.25 -0.69 4.58
N LEU A 85 1.34 -1.35 4.17
CA LEU A 85 1.43 -1.95 2.83
C LEU A 85 0.32 -3.00 2.60
N LYS A 86 0.05 -3.87 3.59
CA LYS A 86 -1.06 -4.85 3.53
C LYS A 86 -2.41 -4.15 3.37
N CYS A 87 -2.64 -3.08 4.10
CA CYS A 87 -3.85 -2.25 3.97
C CYS A 87 -3.94 -1.57 2.60
N SER A 88 -2.83 -1.10 2.04
CA SER A 88 -2.76 -0.51 0.71
C SER A 88 -3.24 -1.51 -0.36
N ARG A 89 -2.67 -2.72 -0.36
CA ARG A 89 -3.10 -3.80 -1.25
C ARG A 89 -4.58 -4.14 -1.08
N GLY A 90 -5.02 -4.29 0.16
CA GLY A 90 -6.43 -4.57 0.48
C GLY A 90 -7.36 -3.49 -0.10
N THR A 91 -6.98 -2.23 0.05
CA THR A 91 -7.72 -1.06 -0.46
C THR A 91 -7.81 -1.08 -1.98
N LEU A 92 -6.71 -1.36 -2.69
CA LEU A 92 -6.71 -1.49 -4.15
C LEU A 92 -7.69 -2.58 -4.63
N MET A 93 -7.70 -3.74 -3.96
CA MET A 93 -8.59 -4.85 -4.34
C MET A 93 -10.06 -4.54 -4.03
N VAL A 94 -10.35 -3.94 -2.88
CA VAL A 94 -11.73 -3.51 -2.55
C VAL A 94 -12.20 -2.43 -3.53
N ALA A 95 -11.34 -1.46 -3.85
CA ALA A 95 -11.65 -0.41 -4.83
C ALA A 95 -11.95 -0.99 -6.21
N LEU A 96 -11.17 -1.98 -6.67
CA LEU A 96 -11.42 -2.67 -7.93
C LEU A 96 -12.82 -3.30 -7.96
N HIS A 97 -13.17 -4.07 -6.94
CA HIS A 97 -14.48 -4.70 -6.83
C HIS A 97 -15.61 -3.67 -6.74
N ALA A 98 -15.41 -2.57 -6.01
CA ALA A 98 -16.38 -1.50 -5.90
C ALA A 98 -16.62 -0.80 -7.25
N MET A 99 -15.56 -0.53 -8.02
CA MET A 99 -15.68 0.04 -9.37
C MET A 99 -16.38 -0.91 -10.34
N GLU A 100 -16.15 -2.22 -10.22
CA GLU A 100 -16.86 -3.23 -11.01
C GLU A 100 -18.35 -3.26 -10.71
N ALA A 101 -18.71 -3.28 -9.42
CA ALA A 101 -20.10 -3.18 -8.98
C ALA A 101 -20.77 -1.89 -9.47
N GLY A 102 -20.06 -0.75 -9.39
CA GLY A 102 -20.53 0.51 -9.96
C GLY A 102 -20.75 0.43 -11.47
N GLY A 103 -19.86 -0.24 -12.20
CA GLY A 103 -20.00 -0.48 -13.63
C GLY A 103 -21.26 -1.30 -13.97
N GLU A 104 -21.57 -2.34 -13.20
CA GLU A 104 -22.81 -3.10 -13.36
C GLU A 104 -24.05 -2.26 -13.00
N ALA A 105 -23.97 -1.42 -11.96
CA ALA A 105 -25.06 -0.52 -11.58
C ALA A 105 -25.41 0.48 -12.69
N VAL A 106 -24.42 1.00 -13.41
CA VAL A 106 -24.62 1.87 -14.58
C VAL A 106 -25.40 1.15 -15.69
N LEU A 107 -25.11 -0.12 -15.94
CA LEU A 107 -25.81 -0.92 -16.96
C LEU A 107 -27.24 -1.28 -16.53
N ALA A 108 -27.50 -1.38 -15.22
CA ALA A 108 -28.80 -1.76 -14.67
C ALA A 108 -29.80 -0.59 -14.58
N THR A 109 -29.33 0.66 -14.59
CA THR A 109 -30.20 1.84 -14.54
C THR A 109 -30.45 2.45 -15.93
N ASN A 110 -31.64 3.02 -16.15
CA ASN A 110 -31.95 3.84 -17.34
C ASN A 110 -31.95 5.35 -17.06
N ASP A 111 -31.71 5.75 -15.81
CA ASP A 111 -31.63 7.14 -15.38
C ASP A 111 -30.24 7.72 -15.72
N GLU A 112 -30.21 8.68 -16.66
CA GLU A 112 -28.97 9.30 -17.14
C GLU A 112 -28.23 10.11 -16.05
N GLU A 113 -28.95 10.77 -15.15
CA GLU A 113 -28.33 11.53 -14.05
C GLU A 113 -27.67 10.57 -13.07
N ARG A 114 -28.34 9.48 -12.73
CA ARG A 114 -27.79 8.42 -11.88
C ARG A 114 -26.59 7.74 -12.53
N GLN A 115 -26.64 7.46 -13.83
CA GLN A 115 -25.50 6.92 -14.57
C GLN A 115 -24.30 7.87 -14.47
N HIS A 116 -24.51 9.16 -14.72
CA HIS A 116 -23.43 10.15 -14.66
C HIS A 116 -22.81 10.23 -13.25
N ALA A 117 -23.63 10.22 -12.20
CA ALA A 117 -23.15 10.23 -10.82
C ALA A 117 -22.28 9.00 -10.48
N ILE A 118 -22.69 7.80 -10.89
CA ILE A 118 -21.92 6.57 -10.66
C ILE A 118 -20.60 6.63 -11.43
N LEU A 119 -20.61 7.08 -12.69
CA LEU A 119 -19.40 7.20 -13.50
C LEU A 119 -18.41 8.21 -12.93
N ALA A 120 -18.89 9.35 -12.43
CA ALA A 120 -18.06 10.34 -11.76
C ALA A 120 -17.44 9.77 -10.47
N TRP A 121 -18.21 8.98 -9.71
CA TRP A 121 -17.70 8.28 -8.53
C TRP A 121 -16.62 7.23 -8.89
N ILE A 122 -16.83 6.40 -9.92
CA ILE A 122 -15.84 5.42 -10.40
C ILE A 122 -14.54 6.14 -10.80
N ALA A 123 -14.63 7.23 -11.57
CA ALA A 123 -13.47 8.00 -12.00
C ALA A 123 -12.70 8.59 -10.81
N ARG A 124 -13.42 9.11 -9.81
CA ARG A 124 -12.82 9.60 -8.56
C ARG A 124 -12.11 8.49 -7.78
N LEU A 125 -12.77 7.34 -7.62
CA LEU A 125 -12.21 6.19 -6.90
C LEU A 125 -10.94 5.68 -7.59
N HIS A 126 -10.94 5.59 -8.91
CA HIS A 126 -9.75 5.21 -9.67
C HIS A 126 -8.57 6.16 -9.46
N ASN A 127 -8.79 7.47 -9.50
CA ASN A 127 -7.71 8.43 -9.23
C ASN A 127 -7.14 8.25 -7.81
N LEU A 128 -7.99 7.93 -6.83
CA LEU A 128 -7.52 7.62 -5.47
C LEU A 128 -6.71 6.31 -5.43
N THR A 129 -7.06 5.30 -6.23
CA THR A 129 -6.25 4.07 -6.32
C THR A 129 -4.87 4.32 -6.94
N THR A 130 -4.73 5.27 -7.86
CA THR A 130 -3.42 5.68 -8.37
C THR A 130 -2.55 6.24 -7.25
N VAL A 131 -3.08 7.14 -6.43
CA VAL A 131 -2.35 7.71 -5.29
C VAL A 131 -1.94 6.62 -4.29
N VAL A 132 -2.81 5.65 -4.00
CA VAL A 132 -2.48 4.50 -3.14
C VAL A 132 -1.37 3.64 -3.76
N GLY A 133 -1.41 3.40 -5.07
CA GLY A 133 -0.40 2.61 -5.78
C GLY A 133 0.97 3.28 -5.81
N GLU A 134 1.02 4.56 -6.19
CA GLU A 134 2.26 5.35 -6.20
C GLU A 134 2.88 5.44 -4.81
N GLY A 135 2.07 5.66 -3.77
CA GLY A 135 2.58 5.76 -2.41
C GLY A 135 3.08 4.42 -1.84
N VAL A 136 2.67 3.26 -2.37
CA VAL A 136 3.32 1.98 -2.06
C VAL A 136 4.75 1.96 -2.57
N THR A 137 4.98 2.42 -3.80
CA THR A 137 6.33 2.50 -4.38
C THR A 137 7.23 3.43 -3.57
N GLU A 138 6.73 4.62 -3.22
CA GLU A 138 7.46 5.57 -2.37
C GLU A 138 7.76 5.01 -0.99
N LEU A 139 6.81 4.28 -0.39
CA LEU A 139 7.01 3.61 0.89
C LEU A 139 8.05 2.49 0.78
N GLY A 140 8.06 1.73 -0.32
CA GLY A 140 9.05 0.70 -0.58
C GLY A 140 10.48 1.25 -0.60
N PHE A 141 10.71 2.38 -1.26
CA PHE A 141 12.04 3.00 -1.30
C PHE A 141 12.62 3.40 0.06
N VAL A 142 11.77 3.70 1.03
CA VAL A 142 12.18 4.22 2.35
C VAL A 142 12.12 3.16 3.46
N LEU A 143 11.72 1.94 3.11
CA LEU A 143 11.54 0.85 4.06
C LEU A 143 12.77 -0.08 4.14
N TYR A 144 13.76 0.05 3.25
CA TYR A 144 15.03 -0.66 3.39
C TYR A 144 15.82 -0.20 4.62
N PRO A 145 16.58 -1.08 5.28
CA PRO A 145 17.48 -0.70 6.36
C PRO A 145 18.71 0.08 5.85
N PRO A 146 19.30 0.98 6.66
CA PRO A 146 18.77 1.51 7.92
C PRO A 146 17.59 2.47 7.66
N LEU A 147 16.62 2.50 8.56
CA LEU A 147 15.41 3.30 8.39
C LEU A 147 15.69 4.79 8.55
N ASN A 148 15.38 5.56 7.51
CA ASN A 148 15.32 7.02 7.59
C ASN A 148 13.99 7.45 8.21
N TYR A 149 13.94 7.53 9.55
CA TYR A 149 12.70 7.80 10.30
C TYR A 149 11.93 9.06 9.86
N PRO A 150 12.54 10.25 9.65
CA PRO A 150 11.81 11.41 9.16
C PRO A 150 11.14 11.20 7.80
N GLN A 151 11.84 10.57 6.86
CA GLN A 151 11.32 10.30 5.54
C GLN A 151 10.22 9.23 5.59
N LEU A 152 10.47 8.15 6.32
CA LEU A 152 9.51 7.07 6.54
C LEU A 152 8.21 7.58 7.18
N ALA A 153 8.30 8.44 8.19
CA ALA A 153 7.14 9.05 8.83
C ALA A 153 6.27 9.83 7.85
N THR A 154 6.90 10.61 6.97
CA THR A 154 6.23 11.40 5.94
C THR A 154 5.50 10.49 4.94
N GLN A 155 6.16 9.44 4.46
CA GLN A 155 5.56 8.49 3.53
C GLN A 155 4.44 7.65 4.16
N LEU A 156 4.61 7.21 5.41
CA LEU A 156 3.56 6.50 6.15
C LEU A 156 2.32 7.35 6.37
N GLN A 157 2.49 8.63 6.70
CA GLN A 157 1.37 9.56 6.82
C GLN A 157 0.64 9.72 5.48
N ALA A 158 1.38 10.04 4.42
CA ALA A 158 0.82 10.23 3.08
C ALA A 158 0.05 8.98 2.61
N GLN A 159 0.64 7.79 2.81
CA GLN A 159 0.02 6.54 2.42
C GLN A 159 -1.23 6.21 3.24
N THR A 160 -1.21 6.50 4.55
CA THR A 160 -2.37 6.32 5.41
C THR A 160 -3.53 7.22 5.00
N ASP A 161 -3.24 8.49 4.67
CA ASP A 161 -4.25 9.42 4.17
C ASP A 161 -4.79 9.01 2.80
N ALA A 162 -3.94 8.49 1.91
CA ALA A 162 -4.37 7.95 0.62
C ALA A 162 -5.35 6.79 0.80
N ILE A 163 -5.03 5.83 1.67
CA ILE A 163 -5.92 4.70 2.00
C ILE A 163 -7.23 5.18 2.60
N ARG A 164 -7.18 6.11 3.57
CA ARG A 164 -8.36 6.67 4.23
C ARG A 164 -9.28 7.37 3.24
N ASN A 165 -8.73 8.16 2.31
CA ASN A 165 -9.48 8.84 1.27
C ASN A 165 -10.15 7.86 0.30
N ALA A 166 -9.42 6.83 -0.16
CA ALA A 166 -9.96 5.79 -1.01
C ALA A 166 -11.09 5.01 -0.31
N THR A 167 -10.88 4.61 0.94
CA THR A 167 -11.86 3.89 1.76
C THR A 167 -13.11 4.72 2.01
N THR A 168 -12.95 6.01 2.30
CA THR A 168 -14.08 6.96 2.45
C THR A 168 -14.86 7.10 1.15
N CYS A 169 -14.17 7.18 0.01
CA CYS A 169 -14.80 7.21 -1.30
C CYS A 169 -15.59 5.92 -1.58
N ILE A 170 -15.05 4.75 -1.22
CA ILE A 170 -15.74 3.47 -1.32
C ILE A 170 -17.02 3.47 -0.47
N LEU A 171 -16.91 3.86 0.80
CA LEU A 171 -18.03 3.92 1.74
C LEU A 171 -19.13 4.90 1.31
N SER A 172 -18.77 5.97 0.62
CA SER A 172 -19.74 6.96 0.11
C SER A 172 -20.71 6.40 -0.94
N ALA A 173 -20.43 5.22 -1.51
CA ALA A 173 -21.26 4.60 -2.54
C ALA A 173 -22.22 3.52 -2.02
N VAL A 174 -22.23 3.22 -0.73
CA VAL A 174 -22.84 1.96 -0.26
C VAL A 174 -24.36 2.05 -0.06
N ASP A 175 -25.09 1.33 -0.92
CA ASP A 175 -26.10 0.34 -0.54
C ASP A 175 -25.44 -1.08 -0.60
N GLY A 176 -25.40 -1.84 0.50
CA GLY A 176 -25.22 -3.31 0.48
C GLY A 176 -23.86 -3.93 0.86
N ASP A 177 -22.95 -4.16 -0.10
CA ASP A 177 -21.99 -5.28 0.00
C ASP A 177 -20.53 -4.95 0.40
N VAL A 178 -20.14 -3.68 0.36
CA VAL A 178 -18.74 -3.26 0.65
C VAL A 178 -18.36 -2.97 2.13
N PRO A 179 -19.29 -2.75 3.10
CA PRO A 179 -18.93 -2.23 4.44
C PRO A 179 -17.92 -3.04 5.27
N ARG A 180 -17.98 -4.38 5.24
CA ARG A 180 -17.21 -5.23 6.19
C ARG A 180 -15.72 -5.29 5.87
N ALA A 181 -15.35 -5.28 4.59
CA ALA A 181 -13.94 -5.31 4.19
C ALA A 181 -13.24 -3.98 4.51
N THR A 182 -13.95 -2.86 4.31
CA THR A 182 -13.45 -1.52 4.61
C THR A 182 -13.27 -1.28 6.11
N GLU A 183 -14.19 -1.75 6.95
CA GLU A 183 -14.09 -1.60 8.41
C GLU A 183 -12.84 -2.31 8.97
N LYS A 184 -12.54 -3.52 8.48
CA LYS A 184 -11.32 -4.25 8.87
C LYS A 184 -10.05 -3.48 8.49
N LEU A 185 -10.01 -2.87 7.30
CA LEU A 185 -8.86 -2.08 6.84
C LEU A 185 -8.68 -0.84 7.72
N THR A 186 -9.76 -0.10 8.00
CA THR A 186 -9.74 1.08 8.87
C THR A 186 -9.21 0.74 10.27
N ASN A 187 -9.75 -0.30 10.90
CA ASN A 187 -9.31 -0.71 12.24
C ASN A 187 -7.81 -1.09 12.25
N THR A 188 -7.33 -1.79 11.21
CA THR A 188 -5.91 -2.19 11.12
C THR A 188 -4.98 -0.97 11.01
N ILE A 189 -5.41 0.09 10.32
CA ILE A 189 -4.67 1.35 10.23
C ILE A 189 -4.59 2.04 11.60
N GLU A 190 -5.73 2.15 12.27
CA GLU A 190 -5.82 2.75 13.61
C GLU A 190 -4.97 2.01 14.66
N GLU A 191 -4.83 0.69 14.53
CA GLU A 191 -3.94 -0.11 15.37
C GLU A 191 -2.45 0.09 15.04
N ALA A 192 -2.11 0.36 13.77
CA ALA A 192 -0.73 0.51 13.32
C ALA A 192 -0.16 1.91 13.58
N GLU A 193 -0.98 2.97 13.44
CA GLU A 193 -0.58 4.37 13.63
C GLU A 193 0.14 4.61 14.98
N PRO A 194 -0.40 4.23 16.16
CA PRO A 194 0.23 4.50 17.45
C PRO A 194 1.61 3.88 17.59
N VAL A 195 1.82 2.67 17.04
CA VAL A 195 3.12 1.98 17.09
C VAL A 195 4.17 2.76 16.30
N ILE A 196 3.78 3.27 15.14
CA ILE A 196 4.62 4.10 14.27
C ILE A 196 4.97 5.40 15.01
N TYR A 197 3.98 6.17 15.49
CA TYR A 197 4.25 7.47 16.11
C TYR A 197 5.03 7.38 17.43
N VAL A 198 4.75 6.39 18.28
CA VAL A 198 5.46 6.23 19.56
C VAL A 198 6.94 5.88 19.32
N ARG A 199 7.23 4.99 18.37
CA ARG A 199 8.61 4.60 18.07
C ARG A 199 9.39 5.70 17.36
N LEU A 200 8.75 6.40 16.41
CA LEU A 200 9.35 7.57 15.77
C LEU A 200 9.65 8.69 16.77
N ALA A 201 8.80 8.91 17.77
CA ALA A 201 9.00 9.93 18.80
C ALA A 201 10.10 9.59 19.82
N LEU A 202 10.45 8.29 19.97
CA LEU A 202 11.52 7.83 20.86
C LEU A 202 12.91 7.85 20.19
N HIS A 203 12.96 8.03 18.87
CA HIS A 203 14.19 8.25 18.10
C HIS A 203 14.17 9.63 17.39
N PRO A 204 13.99 10.75 18.14
CA PRO A 204 14.16 12.07 17.54
C PRO A 204 15.64 12.22 17.18
N THR A 205 15.88 12.61 15.93
CA THR A 205 17.18 13.00 15.35
C THR A 205 18.15 13.64 16.33
#